data_AF-A0A7L2HK47-F1
#
_entry.id   AF-A0A7L2HK47-F1
#
_cell.length_a   1.000
_cell.length_b   1.000
_cell.length_c   1.000
_cell.angle_alpha   90.00
_cell.angle_beta   90.00
_cell.angle_gamma   90.00
#
_symmetry.space_group_name_H-M   'P 1'
#
loop_
_entity.id
_entity.type
_entity.pdbx_description
1 polymer ?
#
loop_
_entity_poly.entity_id
_entity_poly.type
_entity_poly.pdbx_seq_one_letter_code
_entity_poly.pdbx_strand_id
1 'polypeptide(L)'
;LISGKAQAEGGSARTSLLILVSIFLSAAFLMFLVYKNFPQLSEEERECIKVPRDMDDAKALGKVLSKYKDTFYVQVLVAYFATYVFLQTFAIPGSIFLSILSGFLYPFPLALFLVCLCSGLGASFCYMLSYLVGRPVVYRYLTEKAVKWSEQV
;
A
#
# COMPACT_ATOMS: atom_id res chain seq x y z
N LEU A 1 2.36 -27.97 -27.36
CA LEU A 1 2.96 -26.64 -27.14
C LEU A 1 2.45 -25.93 -25.89
N ILE A 2 1.12 -25.87 -25.66
CA ILE A 2 0.52 -25.19 -24.49
C ILE A 2 0.84 -25.91 -23.17
N SER A 3 0.78 -27.25 -23.14
CA SER A 3 1.08 -28.05 -21.94
C SER A 3 2.52 -27.90 -21.42
N GLY A 4 3.48 -27.64 -22.31
CA GLY A 4 4.89 -27.42 -21.94
C GLY A 4 5.14 -26.02 -21.35
N LYS A 5 4.44 -25.00 -21.85
CA LYS A 5 4.48 -23.64 -21.26
C LYS A 5 3.84 -23.61 -19.87
N ALA A 6 2.72 -24.31 -19.67
CA ALA A 6 2.06 -24.39 -18.38
C ALA A 6 2.93 -25.05 -17.28
N GLN A 7 3.76 -26.05 -17.63
CA GLN A 7 4.63 -26.73 -16.68
C GLN A 7 5.88 -25.92 -16.31
N ALA A 8 6.46 -25.17 -17.26
CA ALA A 8 7.57 -24.24 -17.00
C ALA A 8 7.11 -23.02 -16.16
N GLU A 9 5.94 -22.46 -16.45
CA GLU A 9 5.39 -21.34 -15.68
C GLU A 9 4.77 -21.76 -14.34
N GLY A 10 4.44 -23.04 -14.15
CA GLY A 10 4.07 -23.60 -12.85
C GLY A 10 5.20 -23.50 -11.81
N GLY A 11 6.46 -23.66 -12.20
CA GLY A 11 7.59 -23.33 -11.32
C GLY A 11 7.64 -21.84 -10.99
N SER A 12 7.40 -21.00 -12.01
CA SER A 12 7.41 -19.54 -11.90
C SER A 12 6.34 -19.00 -10.94
N ALA A 13 5.12 -19.54 -10.93
CA ALA A 13 4.03 -19.04 -10.08
C ALA A 13 4.32 -19.17 -8.57
N ARG A 14 4.93 -20.28 -8.13
CA ARG A 14 5.33 -20.45 -6.72
C ARG A 14 6.43 -19.45 -6.35
N THR A 15 7.41 -19.28 -7.22
CA THR A 15 8.49 -18.30 -7.03
C THR A 15 7.97 -16.87 -7.00
N SER A 16 7.07 -16.47 -7.91
CA SER A 16 6.44 -15.15 -7.90
C SER A 16 5.62 -14.91 -6.64
N LEU A 17 4.91 -15.93 -6.13
CA LEU A 17 4.19 -15.81 -4.87
C LEU A 17 5.14 -15.65 -3.68
N LEU A 18 6.25 -16.41 -3.65
CA LEU A 18 7.29 -16.24 -2.62
C LEU A 18 7.93 -14.86 -2.68
N ILE A 19 8.20 -14.33 -3.88
CA ILE A 19 8.68 -12.96 -4.08
C ILE A 19 7.66 -11.95 -3.54
N LEU A 20 6.38 -12.10 -3.84
CA LEU A 20 5.33 -11.21 -3.31
C LEU A 20 5.28 -11.23 -1.79
N VAL A 21 5.29 -12.41 -1.17
CA VAL A 21 5.31 -12.54 0.29
C VAL A 21 6.57 -11.90 0.87
N SER A 22 7.72 -12.07 0.22
CA SER A 22 8.98 -11.48 0.66
C SER A 22 8.96 -9.94 0.58
N ILE A 23 8.38 -9.38 -0.49
CA ILE A 23 8.18 -7.93 -0.65
C ILE A 23 7.17 -7.40 0.38
N PHE A 24 6.08 -8.13 0.63
CA PHE A 24 5.09 -7.74 1.62
C PHE A 24 5.69 -7.72 3.03
N LEU A 25 6.43 -8.77 3.40
CA LEU A 25 7.08 -8.87 4.71
C LEU A 25 8.16 -7.80 4.89
N SER A 26 8.96 -7.52 3.86
CA SER A 26 9.96 -6.45 3.94
C SER A 26 9.32 -5.06 4.05
N ALA A 27 8.25 -4.79 3.29
CA ALA A 27 7.49 -3.56 3.40
C ALA A 27 6.80 -3.42 4.77
N ALA A 28 6.23 -4.51 5.30
CA ALA A 28 5.65 -4.54 6.65
C ALA A 28 6.70 -4.30 7.74
N PHE A 29 7.91 -4.84 7.58
CA PHE A 29 9.03 -4.57 8.47
C PHE A 29 9.47 -3.11 8.43
N LEU A 30 9.55 -2.50 7.25
CA LEU A 30 9.82 -1.07 7.11
C LEU A 30 8.74 -0.22 7.79
N MET A 31 7.46 -0.57 7.60
CA MET A 31 6.35 0.08 8.28
C MET A 31 6.45 -0.06 9.81
N PHE A 32 6.85 -1.23 10.29
CA PHE A 32 7.09 -1.46 11.72
C PHE A 32 8.23 -0.57 12.26
N LEU A 33 9.32 -0.41 11.51
CA LEU A 33 10.41 0.49 11.89
C LEU A 33 9.97 1.95 11.94
N VAL A 34 9.18 2.39 10.95
CA VAL A 34 8.58 3.74 10.94
C VAL A 34 7.71 3.94 12.18
N TYR A 35 6.88 2.96 12.53
CA TYR A 35 6.04 3.01 13.73
C TYR A 35 6.86 3.04 15.03
N LYS A 36 7.97 2.29 15.11
CA LYS A 36 8.86 2.32 16.28
C LYS A 36 9.67 3.60 16.42
N ASN A 37 10.00 4.26 15.31
CA ASN A 37 10.70 5.55 15.32
C ASN A 37 9.74 6.73 15.53
N PHE A 38 8.43 6.48 15.56
CA PHE A 38 7.44 7.50 15.87
C PHE A 38 7.64 8.00 17.32
N PRO A 39 7.45 9.31 17.60
CA PRO A 39 7.64 9.88 18.94
C PRO A 39 6.81 9.15 20.00
N GLN A 40 7.25 9.22 21.27
CA GLN A 40 6.53 8.60 22.38
C GLN A 40 5.10 9.16 22.46
N LEU A 41 4.14 8.28 22.20
CA LEU A 41 2.71 8.53 22.31
C LEU A 41 2.24 8.10 23.69
N SER A 42 1.30 8.83 24.27
CA SER A 42 0.53 8.28 25.39
C SER A 42 -0.27 7.05 24.92
N GLU A 43 -0.63 6.16 25.85
CA GLU A 43 -1.38 4.94 25.52
C GLU A 43 -2.72 5.27 24.80
N GLU A 44 -3.39 6.36 25.18
CA GLU A 44 -4.62 6.85 24.54
C GLU A 44 -4.39 7.35 23.10
N GLU A 45 -3.27 8.04 22.84
CA GLU A 45 -2.93 8.53 21.49
C GLU A 45 -2.49 7.38 20.57
N ARG A 46 -1.90 6.33 21.15
CA ARG A 46 -1.46 5.14 20.42
C ARG A 46 -2.64 4.34 19.87
N GLU A 47 -3.76 4.27 20.60
CA GLU A 47 -5.01 3.68 20.09
C GLU A 47 -5.60 4.48 18.91
N CYS A 48 -5.36 5.79 18.88
CA CYS A 48 -5.76 6.66 17.77
C CYS A 48 -4.86 6.49 16.53
N ILE A 49 -3.61 6.01 16.67
CA ILE A 49 -2.73 5.72 15.52
C ILE A 49 -3.08 4.36 14.90
N LYS A 50 -4.19 4.36 14.18
CA LYS A 50 -4.65 3.26 13.33
C LYS A 50 -5.03 3.79 11.95
N VAL A 51 -5.04 2.90 10.95
CA VAL A 51 -5.55 3.26 9.62
C VAL A 51 -7.05 3.58 9.77
N PRO A 52 -7.48 4.80 9.44
CA PRO A 52 -8.86 5.22 9.68
C PRO A 52 -9.82 4.46 8.76
N ARG A 53 -10.92 3.97 9.34
CA ARG A 53 -11.97 3.25 8.60
C ARG A 53 -13.24 4.07 8.43
N ASP A 54 -13.37 5.13 9.22
CA ASP A 54 -14.46 6.10 9.20
C ASP A 54 -13.92 7.52 9.42
N MET A 55 -14.82 8.49 9.36
CA MET A 55 -14.46 9.91 9.50
C MET A 55 -14.08 10.30 10.93
N ASP A 56 -14.55 9.58 11.94
CA ASP A 56 -14.23 9.90 13.33
C ASP A 56 -12.82 9.41 13.68
N ASP A 57 -12.45 8.22 13.19
CA ASP A 57 -11.07 7.73 13.19
C ASP A 57 -10.13 8.69 12.46
N ALA A 58 -10.54 9.20 11.29
CA ALA A 58 -9.73 10.14 10.52
C ALA A 58 -9.50 11.46 11.27
N LYS A 59 -10.53 12.00 11.94
CA LYS A 59 -10.41 13.19 12.79
C LYS A 59 -9.51 12.93 14.00
N ALA A 60 -9.68 11.80 14.68
CA ALA A 60 -8.87 11.44 15.84
C ALA A 60 -7.40 11.31 15.46
N LEU A 61 -7.10 10.56 14.39
CA LEU A 61 -5.76 10.43 13.84
C LEU A 61 -5.19 11.79 13.42
N GLY A 62 -5.97 12.59 12.69
CA GLY A 62 -5.56 13.92 12.25
C GLY A 62 -5.19 14.83 13.42
N LYS A 63 -5.98 14.81 14.50
CA LYS A 63 -5.73 15.60 15.71
C LYS A 63 -4.42 15.20 16.39
N VAL A 64 -4.15 13.90 16.52
CA VAL A 64 -2.87 13.39 17.04
C VAL A 64 -1.72 13.81 16.13
N LEU A 65 -1.80 13.53 14.83
CA LEU A 65 -0.74 13.88 13.88
C LEU A 65 -0.47 15.39 13.83
N SER A 66 -1.50 16.22 13.92
CA SER A 66 -1.34 17.68 13.97
C SER A 66 -0.59 18.14 15.22
N LYS A 67 -0.84 17.52 16.38
CA LYS A 67 -0.13 17.82 17.63
C LYS A 67 1.36 17.50 17.52
N TYR A 68 1.71 16.38 16.88
CA TYR A 68 3.11 15.95 16.74
C TYR A 68 3.83 16.55 15.53
N LYS A 69 3.10 17.03 14.53
CA LYS A 69 3.66 17.64 13.31
C LYS A 69 4.55 18.84 13.62
N ASP A 70 4.21 19.67 14.61
CA ASP A 70 4.98 20.89 14.90
C ASP A 70 6.38 20.59 15.46
N THR A 71 6.51 19.52 16.26
CA THR A 71 7.79 19.11 16.86
C THR A 71 8.53 18.08 16.02
N PHE A 72 7.79 17.20 15.32
CA PHE A 72 8.31 16.02 14.64
C PHE A 72 7.85 15.94 13.18
N TYR A 73 7.91 17.08 12.50
CA TYR A 73 7.39 17.26 11.13
C TYR A 73 7.85 16.17 10.15
N VAL A 74 9.16 15.91 10.08
CA VAL A 74 9.75 14.94 9.15
C VAL A 74 9.30 13.52 9.48
N GLN A 75 9.20 13.16 10.75
CA GLN A 75 8.78 11.83 11.18
C GLN A 75 7.30 11.59 10.83
N VAL A 76 6.43 12.58 11.09
CA VAL A 76 5.02 12.54 10.70
C VAL A 76 4.88 12.45 9.17
N LEU A 77 5.68 13.21 8.42
CA LEU A 77 5.66 13.20 6.96
C LEU A 77 6.09 11.84 6.39
N VAL A 78 7.18 11.27 6.92
CA VAL A 78 7.66 9.93 6.50
C VAL A 78 6.65 8.85 6.87
N ALA A 79 6.05 8.92 8.07
CA ALA A 79 5.02 7.99 8.49
C ALA A 79 3.77 8.06 7.61
N TYR A 80 3.31 9.28 7.29
CA TYR A 80 2.22 9.52 6.37
C TYR A 80 2.52 8.95 4.97
N PHE A 81 3.68 9.31 4.41
CA PHE A 81 4.10 8.88 3.07
C PHE A 81 4.23 7.35 2.98
N ALA A 82 4.92 6.73 3.95
CA ALA A 82 5.11 5.28 3.99
C ALA A 82 3.78 4.54 4.13
N THR A 83 2.88 5.01 5.01
CA THR A 83 1.55 4.42 5.19
C THR A 83 0.73 4.52 3.90
N TYR A 84 0.71 5.69 3.26
CA TYR A 84 -0.03 5.90 2.03
C TYR A 84 0.45 4.97 0.92
N VAL A 85 1.76 4.97 0.65
CA VAL A 85 2.36 4.13 -0.40
C VAL A 85 2.14 2.66 -0.09
N PHE A 86 2.26 2.23 1.17
CA PHE A 86 1.98 0.85 1.58
C PHE A 86 0.54 0.44 1.27
N LEU A 87 -0.45 1.23 1.73
CA LEU A 87 -1.86 0.94 1.48
C LEU A 87 -2.16 0.85 -0.02
N GLN A 88 -1.62 1.79 -0.80
CA GLN A 88 -1.87 1.86 -2.23
C GLN A 88 -1.16 0.74 -3.01
N THR A 89 0.06 0.37 -2.60
CA THR A 89 0.87 -0.71 -3.21
C THR A 89 0.20 -2.08 -3.06
N PHE A 90 -0.40 -2.34 -1.89
CA PHE A 90 -1.06 -3.61 -1.58
C PHE A 90 -2.59 -3.56 -1.77
N ALA A 91 -3.11 -2.48 -2.38
CA ALA A 91 -4.54 -2.26 -2.62
C ALA A 91 -5.41 -2.40 -1.35
N ILE A 92 -4.89 -1.97 -0.20
CA ILE A 92 -5.59 -2.01 1.08
C ILE A 92 -6.52 -0.78 1.17
N PRO A 93 -7.82 -0.98 1.49
CA PRO A 93 -8.76 0.14 1.61
C PRO A 93 -8.37 1.04 2.78
N GLY A 94 -8.46 2.37 2.57
CA GLY A 94 -8.20 3.39 3.59
C GLY A 94 -7.35 4.57 3.12
N SER A 95 -6.69 4.48 1.95
CA SER A 95 -5.84 5.56 1.43
C SER A 95 -6.59 6.88 1.16
N ILE A 96 -7.91 6.82 0.90
CA ILE A 96 -8.76 8.01 0.75
C ILE A 96 -8.76 8.90 1.99
N PHE A 97 -8.78 8.32 3.18
CA PHE A 97 -8.75 9.08 4.42
C PHE A 97 -7.39 9.77 4.60
N LEU A 98 -6.30 9.14 4.17
CA LEU A 98 -4.99 9.78 4.17
C LEU A 98 -4.96 10.97 3.21
N SER A 99 -5.61 10.90 2.05
CA SER A 99 -5.76 12.06 1.16
C SER A 99 -6.47 13.23 1.85
N ILE A 100 -7.51 12.95 2.64
CA ILE A 100 -8.24 13.95 3.44
C ILE A 100 -7.34 14.50 4.55
N LEU A 101 -6.64 13.63 5.29
CA LEU A 101 -5.69 14.03 6.33
C LEU A 101 -4.57 14.92 5.77
N SER A 102 -4.11 14.69 4.54
CA SER A 102 -3.11 15.55 3.89
C SER A 102 -3.57 17.01 3.85
N GLY A 103 -4.82 17.24 3.44
CA GLY A 103 -5.41 18.58 3.37
C GLY A 103 -5.67 19.20 4.74
N PHE A 104 -5.88 18.38 5.77
CA PHE A 104 -5.98 18.84 7.15
C PHE A 104 -4.61 19.20 7.74
N LEU A 105 -3.57 18.42 7.44
CA LEU A 105 -2.25 18.55 8.05
C LEU A 105 -1.36 19.56 7.33
N TYR A 106 -1.42 19.69 6.00
CA TYR A 106 -0.44 20.43 5.20
C TYR A 106 -1.11 21.54 4.35
N PRO A 107 -0.36 22.60 3.99
CA PRO A 107 -0.87 23.64 3.09
C PRO A 107 -1.18 23.05 1.72
N PHE A 108 -2.18 23.62 1.04
CA PHE A 108 -2.78 23.07 -0.19
C PHE A 108 -1.77 22.61 -1.27
N PRO A 109 -0.74 23.39 -1.67
CA PRO A 109 0.20 22.95 -2.69
C PRO A 109 1.01 21.71 -2.28
N LEU A 110 1.42 21.65 -1.01
CA LEU A 110 2.15 20.52 -0.47
C LEU A 110 1.24 19.29 -0.30
N ALA A 111 0.02 19.49 0.19
CA ALA A 111 -0.95 18.43 0.36
C ALA A 111 -1.28 17.75 -0.98
N LEU A 112 -1.51 18.55 -2.03
CA LEU A 112 -1.78 18.06 -3.38
C LEU A 112 -0.57 17.32 -3.96
N PHE A 113 0.62 17.91 -3.85
CA PHE A 113 1.86 17.27 -4.30
C PHE A 113 2.09 15.91 -3.64
N LEU A 114 1.94 15.83 -2.31
CA LEU A 114 2.10 14.58 -1.56
C LEU A 114 1.08 13.53 -1.99
N VAL A 115 -0.20 13.88 -2.10
CA VAL A 115 -1.25 12.94 -2.51
C VAL A 115 -1.00 12.41 -3.92
N CYS A 116 -0.68 13.29 -4.87
CA CYS A 116 -0.38 12.89 -6.24
C CYS A 116 0.85 11.98 -6.31
N LEU A 117 1.93 12.33 -5.60
CA LEU A 117 3.16 11.54 -5.56
C LEU A 117 2.92 10.16 -4.93
N CYS A 118 2.27 10.11 -3.77
CA CYS A 118 1.97 8.85 -3.08
C CYS A 118 1.05 7.95 -3.90
N SER A 119 0.02 8.53 -4.51
CA SER A 119 -0.94 7.81 -5.37
C SER A 119 -0.24 7.25 -6.60
N GLY A 120 0.55 8.06 -7.31
CA GLY A 120 1.29 7.63 -8.50
C GLY A 120 2.31 6.52 -8.20
N LEU A 121 3.12 6.69 -7.16
CA LEU A 121 4.10 5.68 -6.75
C LEU A 121 3.43 4.38 -6.28
N GLY A 122 2.44 4.49 -5.41
CA GLY A 122 1.74 3.32 -4.87
C GLY A 122 0.99 2.52 -5.95
N ALA A 123 0.31 3.20 -6.87
CA ALA A 123 -0.35 2.55 -8.01
C ALA A 123 0.67 1.90 -8.96
N SER A 124 1.80 2.55 -9.20
CA SER A 124 2.88 1.98 -10.03
C SER A 124 3.45 0.70 -9.42
N PHE A 125 3.70 0.68 -8.11
CA PHE A 125 4.14 -0.53 -7.42
C PHE A 125 3.06 -1.62 -7.40
N CYS A 126 1.78 -1.26 -7.17
CA CYS A 126 0.67 -2.20 -7.26
C CYS A 126 0.59 -2.86 -8.65
N TYR A 127 0.76 -2.08 -9.72
CA TYR A 127 0.78 -2.59 -11.09
C TYR A 127 1.98 -3.51 -11.31
N MET A 128 3.16 -3.15 -10.82
CA MET A 128 4.36 -3.99 -10.94
C MET A 128 4.21 -5.33 -10.20
N LEU A 129 3.63 -5.33 -8.99
CA LEU A 129 3.33 -6.55 -8.24
C LEU A 129 2.29 -7.41 -8.98
N SER A 130 1.23 -6.78 -9.49
CA SER A 130 0.21 -7.45 -10.30
C SER A 130 0.81 -8.06 -11.58
N TYR A 131 1.75 -7.38 -12.22
CA TYR A 131 2.44 -7.90 -13.41
C TYR A 131 3.33 -9.11 -13.08
N LEU A 132 4.11 -9.04 -12.01
CA LEU A 132 5.03 -10.10 -11.59
C LEU A 132 4.32 -11.38 -11.10
N VAL A 133 3.18 -11.23 -10.44
CA VAL A 133 2.44 -12.33 -9.81
C VAL A 133 1.23 -12.74 -10.63
N GLY A 134 0.48 -11.76 -11.14
CA GLY A 134 -0.76 -11.96 -11.86
C GLY A 134 -0.58 -12.77 -13.15
N ARG A 135 0.46 -12.48 -13.95
CA ARG A 135 0.74 -13.28 -15.16
C ARG A 135 0.89 -14.77 -14.88
N PRO A 136 1.87 -15.23 -14.08
CA PRO A 136 2.08 -16.65 -13.86
C PRO A 136 0.92 -17.32 -13.10
N VAL A 137 0.18 -16.59 -12.26
CA VAL A 137 -1.02 -17.10 -11.59
C VAL A 137 -2.16 -17.32 -12.59
N VAL A 138 -2.45 -16.34 -13.44
CA VAL A 138 -3.51 -16.42 -14.47
C VAL A 138 -3.20 -17.55 -15.46
N TYR A 139 -1.96 -17.65 -15.95
CA TYR A 139 -1.57 -18.71 -16.88
C TYR A 139 -1.58 -20.11 -16.27
N ARG A 140 -1.52 -20.25 -14.94
CA ARG A 140 -1.57 -21.55 -14.26
C ARG A 140 -2.98 -21.98 -13.86
N TYR A 141 -3.79 -21.05 -13.33
CA TYR A 141 -5.10 -21.38 -12.75
C TYR A 141 -6.29 -21.03 -13.66
N LEU A 142 -6.09 -20.11 -14.61
CA LEU A 142 -7.17 -19.60 -15.46
C LEU A 142 -6.90 -19.85 -16.95
N THR A 143 -5.96 -20.71 -17.32
CA THR A 143 -5.60 -21.00 -18.71
C THR A 143 -6.82 -21.37 -19.56
N GLU A 144 -7.68 -22.27 -19.05
CA GLU A 144 -8.89 -22.69 -19.78
C GLU A 144 -9.92 -21.57 -19.94
N LYS A 145 -10.08 -20.70 -18.92
CA LYS A 145 -11.00 -19.56 -18.99
C LYS A 145 -10.44 -18.44 -19.88
N ALA A 146 -9.13 -18.22 -19.84
CA ALA A 146 -8.44 -17.23 -20.66
C ALA A 146 -8.48 -17.62 -22.14
N VAL A 147 -8.31 -18.92 -22.47
CA VAL A 147 -8.47 -19.42 -23.84
C VAL A 147 -9.92 -19.27 -24.32
N LYS A 148 -10.91 -19.68 -23.51
CA LYS A 148 -12.33 -19.48 -23.86
C LYS A 148 -12.71 -18.02 -24.07
N TRP A 149 -12.17 -17.11 -23.26
CA TRP A 149 -12.41 -15.68 -23.45
C TRP A 149 -11.72 -15.14 -24.70
N SER A 150 -10.51 -15.59 -25.03
CA SER A 150 -9.81 -15.19 -26.26
C SER A 150 -10.50 -15.66 -27.54
N GLU A 151 -11.31 -16.72 -27.49
CA GLU A 151 -12.09 -17.19 -28.65
C GLU A 151 -13.42 -16.43 -28.80
N GLN A 152 -13.84 -15.68 -27.79
CA GLN A 152 -15.08 -14.90 -27.78
C GLN A 152 -14.89 -13.41 -28.12
N VAL A 153 -13.66 -12.95 -28.31
CA VAL A 153 -13.32 -11.58 -28.77
C VAL A 153 -12.64 -11.65 -30.13
#